data_AF-A0A5Q4D5S5-F1
#
_entry.id   AF-A0A5Q4D5S5-F1
#
_cell.length_a   1.000
_cell.length_b   1.000
_cell.length_c   1.000
_cell.angle_alpha   90.00
_cell.angle_beta   90.00
_cell.angle_gamma   90.00
#
_symmetry.space_group_name_H-M   'P 1'
#
loop_
_entity.id
_entity.type
_entity.pdbx_description
1 polymer ?
#
loop_
_entity_poly.entity_id
_entity_poly.type
_entity_poly.pdbx_seq_one_letter_code
_entity_poly.pdbx_strand_id
1 'polypeptide(L)'
;MIHPAAPLAPEELARIREEFPILHTHTYLNSCSLGALSHRAEARLGEFTALWHTMGASAWYEHWMGRLDALRGQVAAFLGAAHHEIALSP
;
A
#
# COMPACT_ATOMS: atom_id res chain seq x y z
N MET A 1 5.10 4.86 -27.03
CA MET A 1 4.25 6.03 -26.74
C MET A 1 3.22 5.57 -25.73
N ILE A 2 3.36 5.90 -24.44
CA ILE A 2 2.36 5.54 -23.43
C ILE A 2 1.16 6.45 -23.69
N HIS A 3 0.04 5.88 -24.15
CA HIS A 3 -1.19 6.64 -24.22
C HIS A 3 -1.71 6.85 -22.79
N PRO A 4 -2.06 8.08 -22.40
CA PRO A 4 -2.71 8.29 -21.12
C PRO A 4 -4.04 7.54 -21.14
N ALA A 5 -4.31 6.80 -20.06
CA ALA A 5 -5.62 6.20 -19.86
C ALA A 5 -6.69 7.30 -19.88
N ALA A 6 -7.89 6.96 -20.34
CA ALA A 6 -9.03 7.87 -20.24
C ALA A 6 -9.23 8.31 -18.78
N PRO A 7 -9.65 9.57 -18.53
CA PRO A 7 -9.90 10.02 -17.17
C PRO A 7 -11.01 9.16 -16.52
N LEU A 8 -10.83 8.87 -15.24
CA LEU A 8 -11.82 8.15 -14.44
C LEU A 8 -13.12 8.95 -14.36
N ALA A 9 -14.25 8.25 -14.39
CA ALA A 9 -15.56 8.86 -14.26
C ALA A 9 -15.78 9.42 -12.83
N PRO A 10 -16.62 10.47 -12.64
CA PRO A 10 -16.82 11.11 -11.34
C PRO A 10 -17.22 10.15 -10.22
N GLU A 11 -18.06 9.17 -10.51
CA GLU A 11 -18.50 8.14 -9.57
C GLU A 11 -17.37 7.20 -9.14
N GLU A 12 -16.39 6.98 -10.02
CA GLU A 12 -15.22 6.16 -9.70
C GLU A 12 -14.24 6.93 -8.82
N LEU A 13 -14.05 8.22 -9.08
CA LEU A 13 -13.30 9.11 -8.21
C LEU A 13 -13.93 9.22 -6.82
N ALA A 14 -15.28 9.26 -6.74
CA ALA A 14 -16.00 9.26 -5.47
C ALA A 14 -15.73 7.97 -4.66
N ARG A 15 -15.81 6.79 -5.30
CA ARG A 15 -15.47 5.51 -4.66
C ARG A 15 -14.02 5.44 -4.19
N ILE A 16 -13.08 5.97 -4.98
CA ILE A 16 -11.67 6.04 -4.55
C ILE A 16 -11.50 6.97 -3.36
N ARG A 17 -12.25 8.09 -3.31
CA ARG A 17 -12.18 9.03 -2.18
C ARG A 17 -12.63 8.38 -0.87
N GLU A 18 -13.64 7.52 -0.91
CA GLU A 18 -14.17 6.79 0.26
C GLU A 18 -13.11 5.91 0.95
N GLU A 19 -12.07 5.50 0.24
CA GLU A 19 -10.97 4.71 0.78
C GLU A 19 -10.11 5.50 1.79
N PHE A 20 -10.21 6.83 1.82
CA PHE A 20 -9.33 7.72 2.58
C PHE A 20 -10.11 8.65 3.54
N PRO A 21 -10.26 8.26 4.82
CA PRO A 21 -11.07 9.00 5.81
C PRO A 21 -10.80 10.51 5.91
N ILE A 22 -9.53 10.91 5.85
CA ILE A 22 -9.13 12.32 6.01
C ILE A 22 -9.73 13.22 4.91
N LEU A 23 -10.03 12.65 3.73
CA LEU A 23 -10.61 13.40 2.62
C LEU A 23 -12.10 13.75 2.87
N HIS A 24 -12.78 13.09 3.81
CA HIS A 24 -14.17 13.46 4.15
C HIS A 24 -14.25 14.70 5.04
N THR A 25 -13.18 15.01 5.77
CA THR A 25 -13.16 16.09 6.76
C THR A 25 -12.24 17.25 6.37
N HIS A 26 -11.32 17.03 5.43
CA HIS A 26 -10.31 18.02 5.04
C HIS A 26 -10.11 18.08 3.52
N THR A 27 -9.79 19.29 3.05
CA THR A 27 -9.13 19.48 1.75
C THR A 27 -7.62 19.21 1.95
N TYR A 28 -7.23 17.95 1.88
CA TYR A 28 -5.87 17.50 2.19
C TYR A 28 -4.90 17.75 1.02
N LEU A 29 -4.16 18.86 1.07
CA LEU A 29 -3.23 19.29 0.01
C LEU A 29 -1.74 19.01 0.32
N ASN A 30 -1.45 18.16 1.32
CA ASN A 30 -0.09 17.88 1.79
C ASN A 30 0.41 16.46 1.47
N SER A 31 -0.11 15.82 0.41
CA SER A 31 0.26 14.45 0.04
C SER A 31 1.70 14.27 -0.41
N CYS A 32 2.40 15.36 -0.75
CA CYS A 32 3.83 15.34 -1.05
C CYS A 32 4.70 15.09 0.19
N SER A 33 4.18 15.35 1.39
CA SER A 33 4.85 15.08 2.65
C SER A 33 4.43 13.73 3.23
N LEU A 34 3.12 13.48 3.31
CA LEU A 34 2.55 12.23 3.81
C LEU A 34 1.30 11.87 3.02
N GLY A 35 1.27 10.67 2.45
CA GLY A 35 0.08 10.17 1.75
C GLY A 35 -1.11 10.00 2.71
N ALA A 36 -2.33 10.19 2.21
CA ALA A 36 -3.53 9.92 2.99
C ALA A 36 -3.59 8.42 3.37
N LEU A 37 -3.83 8.12 4.65
CA LEU A 37 -3.97 6.75 5.12
C LEU A 37 -5.27 6.15 4.58
N SER A 38 -5.16 4.96 3.97
CA SER A 38 -6.32 4.23 3.45
C SER A 38 -6.87 3.22 4.45
N HIS A 39 -8.16 2.89 4.33
CA HIS A 39 -8.79 1.82 5.08
C HIS A 39 -8.09 0.47 4.88
N ARG A 40 -7.64 0.14 3.66
CA ARG A 40 -6.88 -1.09 3.42
C ARG A 40 -5.53 -1.10 4.14
N ALA A 41 -4.81 0.02 4.19
CA ALA A 41 -3.53 0.09 4.89
C ALA A 41 -3.74 -0.09 6.41
N GLU A 42 -4.78 0.54 6.96
CA GLU A 42 -5.18 0.37 8.36
C GLU A 42 -5.53 -1.08 8.68
N ALA A 43 -6.32 -1.75 7.82
CA ALA A 43 -6.65 -3.17 7.99
C ALA A 43 -5.40 -4.07 7.99
N ARG A 44 -4.43 -3.79 7.11
CA ARG A 44 -3.16 -4.55 7.07
C ARG A 44 -2.29 -4.32 8.29
N LEU A 45 -2.32 -3.12 8.88
CA LEU A 45 -1.67 -2.88 10.17
C LEU A 45 -2.35 -3.68 11.29
N GLY A 46 -3.68 -3.77 11.28
CA GLY A 46 -4.44 -4.65 12.18
C GLY A 46 -4.10 -6.12 12.02
N GLU A 47 -3.96 -6.63 10.79
CA GLU A 47 -3.49 -7.99 10.55
C GLU A 47 -2.07 -8.21 11.10
N PHE A 48 -1.16 -7.24 10.90
CA PHE A 48 0.21 -7.32 11.39
C PHE A 48 0.25 -7.45 12.91
N THR A 49 -0.49 -6.62 13.65
CA THR A 49 -0.55 -6.70 15.11
C THR A 49 -1.25 -7.96 15.60
N ALA A 50 -2.31 -8.40 14.93
CA ALA A 50 -3.00 -9.65 15.26
C ALA A 50 -2.06 -10.86 15.14
N LEU A 51 -1.29 -10.96 14.05
CA LEU A 51 -0.29 -12.02 13.87
C LEU A 51 0.78 -11.99 14.95
N TRP A 52 1.21 -10.79 15.36
CA TRP A 52 2.16 -10.67 16.45
C TRP A 52 1.57 -11.21 17.76
N HIS A 53 0.34 -10.84 18.11
CA HIS A 53 -0.32 -11.32 19.32
C HIS A 53 -0.49 -12.84 19.36
N THR A 54 -0.79 -13.47 18.22
CA THR A 54 -1.12 -14.90 18.17
C THR A 54 0.09 -15.81 17.91
N MET A 55 1.10 -15.33 17.19
CA MET A 55 2.23 -16.15 16.73
C MET A 55 3.57 -15.69 17.27
N GLY A 56 3.69 -14.44 17.72
CA GLY A 56 4.95 -13.86 18.14
C GLY A 56 6.00 -13.94 17.04
N ALA A 57 7.17 -14.50 17.37
CA ALA A 57 8.30 -14.56 16.44
C ALA A 57 8.07 -15.48 15.23
N SER A 58 7.19 -16.50 15.30
CA SER A 58 7.00 -17.42 14.16
C SER A 58 6.34 -16.74 12.96
N ALA A 59 5.62 -15.63 13.18
CA ALA A 59 5.04 -14.80 12.12
C ALA A 59 6.09 -14.28 11.12
N TRP A 60 7.36 -14.16 11.52
CA TRP A 60 8.44 -13.78 10.59
C TRP A 60 8.53 -14.70 9.39
N TYR A 61 8.67 -16.00 9.64
CA TYR A 61 8.94 -16.98 8.60
C TYR A 61 7.66 -17.42 7.90
N GLU A 62 6.54 -17.50 8.64
CA GLU A 62 5.26 -17.94 8.09
C GLU A 62 4.55 -16.85 7.26
N HIS A 63 4.81 -15.57 7.56
CA HIS A 63 4.03 -14.48 6.96
C HIS A 63 4.85 -13.26 6.51
N TRP A 64 5.63 -12.65 7.41
CA TRP A 64 6.19 -11.32 7.14
C TRP A 64 7.29 -11.35 6.09
N MET A 65 8.17 -12.35 6.09
CA MET A 65 9.19 -12.52 5.04
C MET A 65 8.55 -12.68 3.65
N GLY A 66 7.49 -13.50 3.54
CA GLY A 66 6.76 -13.66 2.29
C GLY A 66 6.09 -12.37 1.83
N ARG A 67 5.52 -11.58 2.75
CA ARG A 67 4.95 -10.26 2.43
C ARG A 67 6.00 -9.26 1.95
N LEU A 68 7.19 -9.25 2.56
CA LEU A 68 8.30 -8.40 2.14
C LEU A 68 8.80 -8.80 0.74
N ASP A 69 8.90 -10.10 0.45
CA ASP A 69 9.30 -10.59 -0.86
C ASP A 69 8.29 -10.24 -1.96
N ALA A 70 6.99 -10.39 -1.65
CA ALA A 70 5.92 -9.97 -2.55
C ALA A 70 5.96 -8.46 -2.85
N LEU A 71 6.24 -7.63 -1.83
CA LEU A 71 6.39 -6.19 -2.02
C LEU A 71 7.58 -5.86 -2.93
N ARG A 72 8.74 -6.53 -2.74
CA ARG A 72 9.90 -6.36 -3.63
C ARG A 72 9.55 -6.67 -5.08
N GLY A 73 8.81 -7.76 -5.32
CA GLY A 73 8.35 -8.12 -6.67
C GLY A 73 7.42 -7.08 -7.29
N GLN A 74 6.48 -6.54 -6.52
CA GLN A 74 5.56 -5.49 -7.00
C GLN A 74 6.30 -4.20 -7.33
N VAL A 75 7.24 -3.77 -6.48
CA VAL A 75 8.07 -2.59 -6.71
C VAL A 75 8.97 -2.79 -7.93
N ALA A 76 9.57 -3.97 -8.09
CA ALA A 76 10.38 -4.30 -9.26
C ALA A 76 9.57 -4.16 -10.56
N ALA A 77 8.37 -4.76 -10.61
CA ALA A 77 7.48 -4.66 -11.75
C ALA A 77 7.07 -3.21 -12.05
N PHE A 78 6.76 -2.43 -11.02
CA PHE A 78 6.39 -1.02 -11.16
C PHE A 78 7.54 -0.16 -11.73
N LEU A 79 8.77 -0.44 -11.31
CA LEU A 79 9.97 0.27 -11.77
C LEU A 79 10.56 -0.29 -13.08
N GLY A 80 10.06 -1.42 -13.57
CA GLY A 80 10.64 -2.13 -14.72
C GLY A 80 11.99 -2.80 -14.41
N ALA A 81 12.25 -3.14 -13.15
CA ALA A 81 13.47 -3.80 -12.68
C ALA A 81 13.23 -5.30 -12.44
N ALA A 82 14.32 -6.06 -12.29
CA ALA A 82 14.27 -7.44 -11.81
C ALA A 82 14.16 -7.49 -10.29
N HIS A 83 13.56 -8.56 -9.76
CA HIS A 83 13.33 -8.74 -8.32
C HIS A 83 14.60 -8.62 -7.47
N HIS A 84 15.72 -9.17 -7.95
CA HIS A 84 17.02 -9.14 -7.25
C HIS A 84 17.68 -7.75 -7.23
N GLU A 85 17.21 -6.80 -8.05
CA GLU A 85 17.69 -5.42 -8.08
C GLU A 85 17.00 -4.53 -7.01
N ILE A 86 15.96 -5.05 -6.34
CA ILE A 86 15.21 -4.31 -5.33
C ILE A 86 15.60 -4.77 -3.92
N ALA A 87 15.94 -3.83 -3.05
CA ALA A 87 16.10 -4.02 -1.61
C ALA A 87 15.12 -3.12 -0.84
N LEU A 88 14.70 -3.56 0.36
CA LEU A 88 13.90 -2.76 1.28
C LEU A 88 14.78 -2.33 2.46
N SER A 89 14.78 -1.04 2.77
CA SER A 89 15.49 -0.42 3.90
C SER A 89 14.57 0.62 4.54
N PRO A 90 14.74 0.92 5.84
CA PRO A 90 14.15 2.12 6.45
C PRO A 90 14.55 3.41 5.73
#